data_AF-A0A4P0Y7S4-F1
#
_entry.id   AF-A0A4P0Y7S4-F1
#
_cell.length_a   1.000
_cell.length_b   1.000
_cell.length_c   1.000
_cell.angle_alpha   90.00
_cell.angle_beta   90.00
_cell.angle_gamma   90.00
#
_symmetry.space_group_name_H-M   'P 1'
#
loop_
_entity.id
_entity.type
_entity.pdbx_description
1 polymer ?
#
loop_
_entity_poly.entity_id
_entity_poly.type
_entity_poly.pdbx_seq_one_letter_code
_entity_poly.pdbx_strand_id
1 'polypeptide(L)'
;MATKAIKRRRTAGKNGGGPDRFCLMPKGDESVWDIRGDLSFVHLYCTDAHLRRVGEEVWDRSPANFTLQEKTFASDDKITAVYRQFLLANDWRQPANQLTLSAASSLLLTHLIQHYSTVQWRLPTVTGGLAPGVKRHVLAWIDAHLDQPLTLADLAQQAGLSEFHFARMFRQSLNMAPHQYVMQQRMAKAQKPDLP
;
A
#
# COMPACT_ATOMS: atom_id res chain seq x y z
N MET A 1 -3.22 9.94 -11.79
CA MET A 1 -4.06 9.62 -12.95
C MET A 1 -3.21 8.78 -13.88
N ALA A 2 -3.64 7.55 -14.21
CA ALA A 2 -3.11 6.84 -15.37
C ALA A 2 -3.92 7.32 -16.57
N THR A 3 -3.25 7.86 -17.59
CA THR A 3 -3.90 8.41 -18.78
C THR A 3 -3.98 7.30 -19.82
N LYS A 4 -5.19 6.82 -20.14
CA LYS A 4 -5.41 5.83 -21.20
C LYS A 4 -5.74 6.55 -22.50
N ALA A 5 -4.80 6.55 -23.45
CA ALA A 5 -5.04 7.07 -24.79
C ALA A 5 -5.48 5.92 -25.71
N ILE A 6 -6.77 5.89 -26.07
CA ILE A 6 -7.31 4.88 -27.01
C ILE A 6 -7.13 5.41 -28.43
N LYS A 7 -6.38 4.70 -29.28
CA LYS A 7 -6.24 5.02 -30.72
C LYS A 7 -6.68 3.81 -31.54
N ARG A 8 -7.81 3.92 -32.25
CA ARG A 8 -8.22 2.91 -33.25
C ARG A 8 -7.27 2.96 -34.45
N ARG A 9 -6.52 1.88 -34.71
CA ARG A 9 -5.73 1.70 -35.94
C ARG A 9 -6.11 0.37 -36.59
N ARG A 10 -5.73 0.20 -37.87
CA ARG A 10 -6.21 -0.92 -38.70
C ARG A 10 -5.08 -1.81 -39.24
N THR A 11 -3.91 -1.80 -38.59
CA THR A 11 -2.70 -2.47 -39.10
C THR A 11 -2.07 -3.42 -38.07
N ALA A 12 -1.85 -4.65 -38.51
CA ALA A 12 -1.49 -5.84 -37.75
C ALA A 12 -0.18 -5.73 -36.94
N GLY A 13 -0.25 -6.11 -35.67
CA GLY A 13 0.86 -6.25 -34.71
C GLY A 13 0.33 -6.91 -33.44
N LYS A 14 1.09 -7.88 -32.90
CA LYS A 14 0.74 -8.91 -31.89
C LYS A 14 -0.51 -8.62 -31.02
N ASN A 15 -1.57 -9.40 -31.25
CA ASN A 15 -2.80 -9.38 -30.45
C ASN A 15 -2.56 -10.09 -29.10
N GLY A 16 -2.52 -9.35 -28.00
CA GLY A 16 -2.46 -9.93 -26.64
C GLY A 16 -3.82 -9.93 -25.91
N GLY A 17 -4.77 -9.10 -26.34
CA GLY A 17 -6.06 -8.93 -25.70
C GLY A 17 -7.07 -10.02 -26.05
N GLY A 18 -7.93 -10.35 -25.10
CA GLY A 18 -9.01 -11.32 -25.23
C GLY A 18 -9.87 -11.36 -23.98
N PRO A 19 -10.94 -12.18 -23.96
CA PRO A 19 -11.75 -12.40 -22.76
C PRO A 19 -10.88 -12.79 -21.57
N ASP A 20 -11.26 -12.33 -20.37
CA ASP A 20 -10.61 -12.65 -19.09
C ASP A 20 -9.16 -12.18 -18.94
N ARG A 21 -8.68 -11.38 -19.90
CA ARG A 21 -7.39 -10.71 -19.78
C ARG A 21 -7.53 -9.45 -18.94
N PHE A 22 -6.68 -9.31 -17.94
CA PHE A 22 -6.62 -8.12 -17.11
C PHE A 22 -5.36 -7.31 -17.40
N CYS A 23 -5.43 -6.02 -17.06
CA CYS A 23 -4.28 -5.13 -17.09
C CYS A 23 -4.14 -4.45 -15.72
N LEU A 24 -2.91 -4.36 -15.22
CA LEU A 24 -2.56 -3.56 -14.05
C LEU A 24 -1.77 -2.36 -14.51
N MET A 25 -2.29 -1.18 -14.21
CA MET A 25 -1.70 0.10 -14.61
C MET A 25 -1.41 0.93 -13.36
N PRO A 26 -0.18 0.88 -12.83
CA PRO A 26 0.29 1.79 -11.81
C PRO A 26 0.11 3.27 -12.19
N LYS A 27 0.07 4.11 -11.16
CA LYS A 27 -0.01 5.57 -11.35
C LYS A 27 1.24 6.07 -12.06
N GLY A 28 1.06 6.73 -13.20
CA GLY A 28 2.13 7.30 -14.01
C GLY A 28 2.36 6.58 -15.34
N ASP A 29 1.77 5.40 -15.51
CA ASP A 29 1.92 4.63 -16.74
C ASP A 29 0.89 5.05 -17.80
N GLU A 30 1.36 5.12 -19.04
CA GLU A 30 0.53 5.34 -20.22
C GLU A 30 0.43 4.05 -21.03
N SER A 31 -0.79 3.73 -21.49
CA SER A 31 -0.99 2.60 -22.40
C SER A 31 -1.80 3.03 -23.62
N VAL A 32 -1.32 2.60 -24.79
CA VAL A 32 -1.95 2.84 -26.08
C VAL A 32 -2.49 1.52 -26.61
N TRP A 33 -3.79 1.49 -26.88
CA TRP A 33 -4.49 0.28 -27.30
C TRP A 33 -5.06 0.43 -28.71
N ASP A 34 -4.82 -0.58 -29.54
CA ASP A 34 -5.51 -0.74 -30.81
C ASP A 34 -6.70 -1.69 -30.64
N ILE A 35 -7.93 -1.17 -30.74
CA ILE A 35 -9.16 -1.95 -30.55
C ILE A 35 -9.74 -2.32 -31.91
N ARG A 36 -9.75 -3.63 -32.21
CA ARG A 36 -10.33 -4.19 -33.43
C ARG A 36 -11.63 -4.92 -33.12
N GLY A 37 -12.74 -4.19 -33.18
CA GLY A 37 -14.10 -4.71 -32.93
C GLY A 37 -14.75 -4.10 -31.69
N ASP A 38 -15.86 -4.72 -31.27
CA ASP A 38 -16.58 -4.35 -30.05
C ASP A 38 -15.88 -4.96 -28.83
N LEU A 39 -15.63 -4.12 -27.83
CA LEU A 39 -14.91 -4.50 -26.62
C LEU A 39 -15.59 -3.90 -25.40
N SER A 40 -15.92 -4.73 -24.42
CA SER A 40 -16.39 -4.33 -23.10
C SER A 40 -15.31 -4.63 -22.07
N PHE A 41 -14.98 -3.66 -21.22
CA PHE A 41 -14.01 -3.83 -20.14
C PHE A 41 -14.51 -3.11 -18.88
N VAL A 42 -14.12 -3.66 -17.73
CA VAL A 42 -14.33 -3.02 -16.42
C VAL A 42 -13.04 -2.36 -15.99
N HIS A 43 -13.14 -1.11 -15.56
CA HIS A 43 -12.03 -0.38 -14.95
C HIS A 43 -12.30 -0.21 -13.46
N LEU A 44 -11.37 -0.70 -12.64
CA LEU A 44 -11.38 -0.49 -11.20
C LEU A 44 -10.27 0.49 -10.86
N TYR A 45 -10.64 1.59 -10.22
CA TYR A 45 -9.68 2.56 -9.71
C TYR A 45 -9.55 2.36 -8.20
N CYS A 46 -8.33 2.09 -7.75
CA CYS A 46 -7.97 2.09 -6.35
C CYS A 46 -6.99 3.22 -6.08
N THR A 47 -7.12 3.87 -4.92
CA THR A 47 -6.14 4.85 -4.47
C THR A 47 -5.02 4.13 -3.72
N ASP A 48 -3.83 4.74 -3.70
CA ASP A 48 -2.70 4.24 -2.89
C ASP A 48 -3.10 4.09 -1.42
N ALA A 49 -3.95 4.98 -0.89
CA ALA A 49 -4.46 4.91 0.48
C ALA A 49 -5.35 3.68 0.72
N HIS A 50 -6.19 3.29 -0.26
CA HIS A 50 -7.02 2.10 -0.15
C HIS A 50 -6.16 0.84 -0.17
N LEU A 51 -5.20 0.77 -1.10
CA LEU A 51 -4.26 -0.34 -1.17
C LEU A 51 -3.47 -0.48 0.14
N ARG A 52 -3.01 0.63 0.71
CA ARG A 52 -2.29 0.64 2.01
C ARG A 52 -3.16 0.10 3.13
N ARG A 53 -4.41 0.53 3.24
CA ARG A 53 -5.34 0.03 4.26
C ARG A 53 -5.50 -1.48 4.20
N VAL A 54 -5.73 -2.04 3.00
CA VAL A 54 -5.85 -3.50 2.82
C VAL A 54 -4.53 -4.21 3.13
N GLY A 55 -3.40 -3.63 2.74
CA GLY A 55 -2.08 -4.14 3.09
C GLY A 55 -1.84 -4.21 4.60
N GLU A 56 -2.25 -3.15 5.33
CA GLU A 56 -2.16 -3.06 6.78
C GLU A 56 -3.09 -4.05 7.47
N GLU A 57 -4.34 -4.16 7.03
CA GLU A 57 -5.35 -5.05 7.60
C GLU A 57 -5.01 -6.54 7.41
N VAL A 58 -4.40 -6.90 6.27
CA VAL A 58 -4.16 -8.31 5.92
C VAL A 58 -2.76 -8.79 6.31
N TRP A 59 -1.73 -7.94 6.23
CA TRP A 59 -0.34 -8.32 6.50
C TRP A 59 0.27 -7.71 7.76
N ASP A 60 -0.49 -6.93 8.54
CA ASP A 60 0.00 -6.19 9.71
C ASP A 60 1.27 -5.36 9.39
N ARG A 61 1.47 -5.00 8.11
CA ARG A 61 2.66 -4.34 7.59
C ARG A 61 2.26 -3.23 6.62
N SER A 62 2.77 -2.04 6.89
CA SER A 62 2.76 -0.92 5.95
C SER A 62 4.16 -0.84 5.32
N PRO A 63 4.39 -1.42 4.12
CA PRO A 63 5.56 -1.02 3.36
C PRO A 63 5.37 0.45 2.97
N ALA A 64 6.27 1.32 3.44
CA ALA A 64 6.23 2.77 3.19
C ALA A 64 6.05 3.10 1.70
N ASN A 65 6.55 2.24 0.80
CA ASN A 65 6.27 2.24 -0.63
C ASN A 65 6.10 0.80 -1.14
N PHE A 66 4.92 0.46 -1.64
CA PHE A 66 4.75 -0.70 -2.52
C PHE A 66 4.10 -0.24 -3.82
N THR A 67 4.57 -0.80 -4.93
CA THR A 67 4.05 -0.51 -6.26
C THR A 67 3.56 -1.81 -6.86
N LEU A 68 2.42 -1.77 -7.53
CA LEU A 68 1.98 -2.92 -8.33
C LEU A 68 2.88 -3.02 -9.57
N GLN A 69 3.23 -4.24 -9.95
CA GLN A 69 3.90 -4.49 -11.21
C GLN A 69 2.91 -4.29 -12.35
N GLU A 70 3.33 -3.53 -13.36
CA GLU A 70 2.56 -3.40 -14.59
C GLU A 70 2.29 -4.79 -15.19
N LYS A 71 1.06 -5.01 -15.62
CA LYS A 71 0.67 -6.21 -16.37
C LYS A 71 -0.18 -5.80 -17.56
N THR A 72 0.18 -6.31 -18.72
CA THR A 72 -0.50 -6.05 -19.99
C THR A 72 -1.05 -7.35 -20.53
N PHE A 73 -2.37 -7.48 -20.55
CA PHE A 73 -3.10 -8.68 -20.97
C PHE A 73 -2.69 -9.98 -20.26
N ALA A 74 -2.49 -9.90 -18.94
CA ALA A 74 -2.22 -11.08 -18.13
C ALA A 74 -3.51 -11.90 -17.92
N SER A 75 -3.36 -13.16 -17.54
CA SER A 75 -4.44 -14.06 -17.15
C SER A 75 -4.23 -14.57 -15.74
N ASP A 76 -5.29 -14.57 -14.94
CA ASP A 76 -5.29 -15.08 -13.57
C ASP A 76 -6.69 -15.60 -13.25
N ASP A 77 -6.79 -16.89 -12.94
CA ASP A 77 -8.08 -17.56 -12.76
C ASP A 77 -8.84 -17.03 -11.55
N LYS A 78 -8.13 -16.62 -10.48
CA LYS A 78 -8.77 -16.07 -9.28
C LYS A 78 -9.32 -14.68 -9.53
N ILE A 79 -8.56 -13.82 -10.21
CA ILE A 79 -9.04 -12.50 -10.65
C ILE A 79 -10.27 -12.67 -11.55
N THR A 80 -10.19 -13.61 -12.50
CA THR A 80 -11.28 -13.90 -13.44
C THR A 80 -12.54 -14.36 -12.72
N ALA A 81 -12.43 -15.26 -11.74
CA ALA A 81 -13.55 -15.74 -10.95
C ALA A 81 -14.23 -14.61 -10.17
N VAL A 82 -13.45 -13.79 -9.44
CA VAL A 82 -13.99 -12.66 -8.67
C VAL A 82 -14.67 -11.64 -9.61
N TYR A 83 -14.02 -11.34 -10.73
CA TYR A 83 -14.54 -10.44 -11.76
C TYR A 83 -15.88 -10.90 -12.33
N ARG A 84 -15.96 -12.14 -12.82
CA ARG A 84 -17.17 -12.66 -13.46
C ARG A 84 -18.32 -12.82 -12.47
N GLN A 85 -18.03 -13.37 -11.31
CA GLN A 85 -19.05 -13.77 -10.34
C GLN A 85 -19.59 -12.60 -9.53
N PHE A 86 -18.77 -11.59 -9.25
CA PHE A 86 -19.18 -10.47 -8.41
C PHE A 86 -19.26 -9.15 -9.17
N LEU A 87 -18.24 -8.80 -9.95
CA LEU A 87 -18.15 -7.44 -10.52
C LEU A 87 -19.02 -7.27 -11.77
N LEU A 88 -19.11 -8.30 -12.63
CA LEU A 88 -19.99 -8.28 -13.80
C LEU A 88 -21.43 -8.67 -13.48
N ALA A 89 -21.63 -9.60 -12.56
CA ALA A 89 -22.95 -10.16 -12.30
C ALA A 89 -23.83 -9.27 -11.41
N ASN A 90 -23.26 -8.29 -10.70
CA ASN A 90 -24.01 -7.43 -9.78
C ASN A 90 -24.19 -6.02 -10.34
N ASP A 91 -25.35 -5.45 -10.08
CA ASP A 91 -25.61 -4.03 -10.32
C ASP A 91 -24.96 -3.19 -9.21
N TRP A 92 -24.00 -2.35 -9.59
CA TRP A 92 -23.24 -1.48 -8.69
C TRP A 92 -24.07 -0.35 -8.09
N ARG A 93 -25.24 -0.05 -8.67
CA ARG A 93 -26.14 1.00 -8.18
C ARG A 93 -27.10 0.48 -7.11
N GLN A 94 -27.23 -0.83 -6.96
CA GLN A 94 -28.16 -1.42 -5.99
C GLN A 94 -27.53 -1.48 -4.60
N PRO A 95 -28.15 -0.87 -3.57
CA PRO A 95 -27.63 -0.88 -2.20
C PRO A 95 -27.40 -2.29 -1.63
N ALA A 96 -28.27 -3.24 -1.97
CA ALA A 96 -28.16 -4.63 -1.52
C ALA A 96 -26.83 -5.31 -1.94
N ASN A 97 -26.24 -4.87 -3.06
CA ASN A 97 -25.00 -5.44 -3.58
C ASN A 97 -23.75 -4.77 -2.99
N GLN A 98 -23.87 -3.67 -2.25
CA GLN A 98 -22.71 -2.91 -1.76
C GLN A 98 -21.80 -3.75 -0.86
N LEU A 99 -22.38 -4.55 0.03
CA LEU A 99 -21.58 -5.42 0.92
C LEU A 99 -20.81 -6.47 0.12
N THR A 100 -21.48 -7.14 -0.82
CA THR A 100 -20.88 -8.15 -1.71
C THR A 100 -19.78 -7.54 -2.57
N LEU A 101 -20.02 -6.37 -3.18
CA LEU A 101 -19.05 -5.66 -4.00
C LEU A 101 -17.85 -5.19 -3.17
N SER A 102 -18.08 -4.74 -1.94
CA SER A 102 -17.00 -4.40 -1.01
C SER A 102 -16.15 -5.63 -0.69
N ALA A 103 -16.77 -6.76 -0.33
CA ALA A 103 -16.05 -8.00 -0.03
C ALA A 103 -15.25 -8.52 -1.25
N ALA A 104 -15.86 -8.52 -2.43
CA ALA A 104 -15.21 -8.91 -3.68
C ALA A 104 -14.02 -8.00 -4.02
N SER A 105 -14.17 -6.69 -3.80
CA SER A 105 -13.10 -5.71 -3.99
C SER A 105 -11.94 -5.98 -3.03
N SER A 106 -12.21 -6.23 -1.74
CA SER A 106 -11.17 -6.57 -0.76
C SER A 106 -10.44 -7.86 -1.13
N LEU A 107 -11.15 -8.91 -1.56
CA LEU A 107 -10.55 -10.16 -2.03
C LEU A 107 -9.64 -9.94 -3.24
N LEU A 108 -10.10 -9.17 -4.22
CA LEU A 108 -9.32 -8.84 -5.41
C LEU A 108 -8.05 -8.07 -5.05
N LEU A 109 -8.17 -7.00 -4.25
CA LEU A 109 -7.04 -6.17 -3.83
C LEU A 109 -6.02 -6.99 -3.03
N THR A 110 -6.49 -7.85 -2.13
CA THR A 110 -5.65 -8.78 -1.36
C THR A 110 -4.83 -9.67 -2.29
N HIS A 111 -5.46 -10.30 -3.28
CA HIS A 111 -4.78 -11.16 -4.26
C HIS A 111 -3.79 -10.38 -5.13
N LEU A 112 -4.16 -9.17 -5.56
CA LEU A 112 -3.29 -8.28 -6.33
C LEU A 112 -2.03 -7.91 -5.55
N ILE A 113 -2.19 -7.55 -4.29
CA ILE A 113 -1.09 -7.20 -3.40
C ILE A 113 -0.14 -8.41 -3.24
N GLN A 114 -0.68 -9.60 -2.95
CA GLN A 114 0.10 -10.83 -2.76
C GLN A 114 0.98 -11.19 -3.94
N HIS A 115 0.40 -11.19 -5.14
CA HIS A 115 1.00 -11.83 -6.31
C HIS A 115 1.60 -10.84 -7.31
N TYR A 116 1.20 -9.57 -7.24
CA TYR A 116 1.56 -8.57 -8.24
C TYR A 116 2.21 -7.32 -7.66
N SER A 117 2.54 -7.27 -6.37
CA SER A 117 3.36 -6.16 -5.84
C SER A 117 4.86 -6.40 -6.06
N THR A 118 5.63 -5.31 -6.19
CA THR A 118 7.11 -5.35 -6.25
C THR A 118 7.76 -5.74 -4.91
N VAL A 119 7.01 -5.70 -3.82
CA VAL A 119 7.48 -6.11 -2.50
C VAL A 119 7.32 -7.63 -2.39
N GLN A 120 8.42 -8.34 -2.12
CA GLN A 120 8.33 -9.74 -1.71
C GLN A 120 7.66 -9.77 -0.33
N TRP A 121 6.39 -10.20 -0.28
CA TRP A 121 5.69 -10.54 0.95
C TRP A 121 6.28 -11.82 1.57
N ARG A 122 7.58 -11.81 1.86
CA ARG A 122 8.20 -12.80 2.72
C ARG A 122 7.79 -12.43 4.15
N LEU A 123 7.16 -13.38 4.84
CA LEU A 123 7.10 -13.37 6.29
C LEU A 123 8.53 -13.09 6.79
N PRO A 124 8.76 -12.00 7.53
CA PRO A 124 10.08 -11.76 8.10
C PRO A 124 10.33 -12.87 9.09
N THR A 125 11.50 -13.47 9.00
CA THR A 125 12.10 -14.03 10.20
C THR A 125 12.18 -12.88 11.21
N VAL A 126 11.39 -13.00 12.28
CA VAL A 126 11.24 -11.98 13.32
C VAL A 126 12.58 -11.83 14.06
N THR A 127 13.43 -10.94 13.59
CA THR A 127 14.36 -10.22 14.46
C THR A 127 13.65 -8.92 14.84
N GLY A 128 12.96 -8.96 15.98
CA GLY A 128 11.98 -7.93 16.37
C GLY A 128 12.55 -6.52 16.43
N GLY A 129 11.72 -5.52 16.09
CA GLY A 129 12.00 -4.10 16.22
C GLY A 129 12.09 -3.30 14.91
N LEU A 130 12.30 -1.98 15.04
CA LEU A 130 12.62 -1.04 13.98
C LEU A 130 13.91 -1.44 13.25
N ALA A 131 13.89 -1.33 11.91
CA ALA A 131 15.08 -1.50 11.09
C ALA A 131 16.20 -0.52 11.52
N PRO A 132 17.49 -0.89 11.46
CA PRO A 132 18.57 -0.06 11.99
C PRO A 132 18.67 1.35 11.38
N GLY A 133 18.34 1.51 10.09
CA GLY A 133 18.27 2.81 9.43
C GLY A 133 17.11 3.66 9.95
N VAL A 134 15.92 3.06 10.05
CA VAL A 134 14.70 3.70 10.57
C VAL A 134 14.88 4.10 12.03
N LYS A 135 15.44 3.21 12.86
CA LYS A 135 15.76 3.51 14.27
C LYS A 135 16.66 4.74 14.36
N ARG A 136 17.78 4.79 13.64
CA ARG A 136 18.69 5.94 13.65
C ARG A 136 18.00 7.24 13.23
N HIS A 137 17.21 7.19 12.15
CA HIS A 137 16.45 8.34 11.66
C HIS A 137 15.47 8.88 12.70
N VAL A 138 14.62 8.01 13.27
CA VAL A 138 13.62 8.40 14.28
C VAL A 138 14.28 8.97 15.52
N LEU A 139 15.35 8.35 16.01
CA LEU A 139 16.04 8.85 17.21
C LEU A 139 16.70 10.20 16.99
N ALA A 140 17.35 10.41 15.84
CA ALA A 140 17.93 11.71 15.48
C ALA A 140 16.83 12.78 15.34
N TRP A 141 15.69 12.42 14.75
CA TRP A 141 14.55 13.32 14.63
C TRP A 141 13.96 13.68 16.00
N ILE A 142 13.80 12.71 16.92
CA ILE A 142 13.37 12.97 18.30
C ILE A 142 14.31 13.97 18.97
N ASP A 143 15.62 13.73 18.92
CA ASP A 143 16.63 14.56 19.59
C ASP A 143 16.61 16.02 19.09
N ALA A 144 16.42 16.20 17.77
CA ALA A 144 16.31 17.51 17.14
C ALA A 144 15.02 18.29 17.49
N HIS A 145 13.99 17.64 18.01
CA HIS A 145 12.67 18.24 18.27
C HIS A 145 12.18 18.04 19.72
N LEU A 146 13.10 17.80 20.68
CA LEU A 146 12.74 17.56 22.08
C LEU A 146 12.02 18.74 22.75
N ASP A 147 12.21 19.95 22.26
CA ASP A 147 11.60 21.21 22.68
C ASP A 147 10.14 21.38 22.22
N GLN A 148 9.70 20.55 21.27
CA GLN A 148 8.36 20.64 20.68
C GLN A 148 7.43 19.54 21.22
N PRO A 149 6.10 19.73 21.19
CA PRO A 149 5.16 18.66 21.49
C PRO A 149 5.28 17.54 20.44
N LEU A 150 5.87 16.42 20.83
CA LEU A 150 5.99 15.23 19.98
C LEU A 150 4.83 14.28 20.25
N THR A 151 4.07 13.95 19.21
CA THR A 151 3.00 12.95 19.29
C THR A 151 3.46 11.59 18.77
N LEU A 152 2.71 10.54 19.11
CA LEU A 152 2.98 9.20 18.57
C LEU A 152 2.81 9.16 17.04
N ALA A 153 1.86 9.93 16.51
CA ALA A 153 1.61 10.08 15.08
C ALA A 153 2.82 10.66 14.34
N ASP A 154 3.46 11.71 14.88
CA ASP A 154 4.64 12.33 14.28
C ASP A 154 5.79 11.33 14.14
N LEU A 155 6.03 10.55 15.20
CA LEU A 155 7.10 9.56 15.23
C LEU A 155 6.82 8.37 14.31
N ALA A 156 5.56 7.95 14.24
CA ALA A 156 5.11 6.89 13.34
C ALA A 156 5.27 7.31 11.87
N GLN A 157 4.98 8.57 11.55
CA GLN A 157 5.20 9.14 10.23
C GLN A 157 6.69 9.12 9.83
N GLN A 158 7.60 9.48 10.75
CA GLN A 158 9.05 9.39 10.48
C GLN A 158 9.52 7.95 10.22
N ALA A 159 8.83 6.97 10.80
CA ALA A 159 9.12 5.55 10.59
C ALA A 159 8.42 4.96 9.34
N GLY A 160 7.47 5.67 8.73
CA GLY A 160 6.60 5.15 7.68
C GLY A 160 5.68 4.02 8.18
N LEU A 161 5.27 4.06 9.45
CA LEU A 161 4.45 3.05 10.11
C LEU A 161 3.15 3.65 10.66
N SER A 162 2.16 2.81 10.93
CA SER A 162 1.01 3.22 11.77
C SER A 162 1.44 3.41 13.22
N GLU A 163 0.68 4.21 13.99
CA GLU A 163 0.98 4.51 15.40
C GLU A 163 1.14 3.26 16.27
N PHE A 164 0.22 2.31 16.14
CA PHE A 164 0.22 1.05 16.89
C PHE A 164 1.46 0.20 16.56
N HIS A 165 1.79 0.10 15.27
CA HIS A 165 2.94 -0.68 14.83
C HIS A 165 4.25 -0.03 15.23
N PHE A 166 4.35 1.31 15.11
CA PHE A 166 5.49 2.07 15.58
C PHE A 166 5.70 1.86 17.08
N ALA A 167 4.67 1.99 17.92
CA ALA A 167 4.80 1.80 19.37
C ALA A 167 5.32 0.39 19.72
N ARG A 168 4.80 -0.65 19.05
CA ARG A 168 5.23 -2.04 19.24
C ARG A 168 6.69 -2.26 18.80
N MET A 169 7.06 -1.80 17.61
CA MET A 169 8.42 -1.97 17.06
C MET A 169 9.46 -1.15 17.83
N PHE A 170 9.11 0.08 18.21
CA PHE A 170 9.97 0.92 19.03
C PHE A 170 10.24 0.28 20.38
N ARG A 171 9.20 -0.27 21.05
CA ARG A 171 9.35 -1.00 22.31
C ARG A 171 10.21 -2.24 22.16
N GLN A 172 10.09 -2.99 21.07
CA GLN A 172 10.98 -4.13 20.82
C GLN A 172 12.43 -3.71 20.55
N SER A 173 12.66 -2.54 19.93
CA SER A 173 14.00 -2.05 19.60
C SER A 173 14.76 -1.36 20.74
N LEU A 174 14.03 -0.77 21.68
CA LEU A 174 14.58 0.10 22.73
C LEU A 174 14.15 -0.36 24.14
N ASN A 175 13.39 -1.45 24.24
CA ASN A 175 12.83 -1.99 25.48
C ASN A 175 11.99 -1.00 26.29
N MET A 176 11.46 0.05 25.65
CA MET A 176 10.62 1.07 26.29
C MET A 176 9.63 1.69 25.32
N ALA A 177 8.53 2.25 25.83
CA ALA A 177 7.55 2.91 24.97
C ALA A 177 8.08 4.26 24.43
N PRO A 178 7.63 4.72 23.25
CA PRO A 178 8.08 5.99 22.65
C PRO A 178 7.96 7.19 23.59
N HIS A 179 6.84 7.33 24.30
CA HIS A 179 6.63 8.44 25.22
C HIS A 179 7.63 8.43 26.37
N GLN A 180 8.00 7.25 26.90
CA GLN A 180 8.96 7.11 27.98
C GLN A 180 10.36 7.52 27.52
N TYR A 181 10.74 7.14 26.30
CA TYR A 181 12.02 7.54 25.71
C TYR A 181 12.12 9.06 25.55
N VAL A 182 11.09 9.70 24.98
CA VAL A 182 11.06 11.17 24.82
C VAL A 182 11.16 11.89 26.17
N MET A 183 10.43 11.41 27.18
CA MET A 183 10.53 11.93 28.55
C MET A 183 11.92 11.79 29.14
N GLN A 184 12.54 10.61 29.02
CA GLN A 184 13.91 10.41 29.50
C GLN A 184 14.90 11.36 28.82
N GLN A 185 14.78 11.57 27.50
CA GLN A 185 15.66 12.49 26.79
C GLN A 185 15.45 13.95 27.19
N ARG A 186 14.21 14.39 27.40
CA ARG A 186 13.93 15.73 27.91
C ARG A 186 14.52 15.96 29.30
N MET A 187 14.38 14.98 30.19
CA MET A 187 14.97 15.06 31.54
C MET A 187 16.50 15.09 31.48
N ALA A 188 17.11 14.24 30.65
CA ALA A 188 18.56 14.21 30.46
C ALA A 188 19.11 15.52 29.88
N LYS A 189 18.37 16.15 28.95
CA LYS A 189 18.73 17.46 28.37
C LYS A 189 18.63 18.58 29.41
N ALA A 190 17.61 18.56 30.28
CA ALA A 190 17.44 19.55 31.35
C ALA A 190 18.46 19.40 32.50
N GLN A 191 19.06 18.22 32.68
CA GLN A 191 20.08 17.96 33.69
C GLN A 191 21.50 18.36 33.29
N LYS A 192 21.75 18.59 31.99
CA LYS A 192 22.98 19.24 31.56
C LYS A 192 22.82 20.73 31.87
N PRO A 193 23.60 21.31 32.79
CA PRO A 193 23.57 22.76 32.99
C PRO A 193 23.96 23.40 31.67
N ASP A 194 23.18 24.38 31.20
CA ASP A 194 23.64 25.33 30.21
C ASP A 194 24.90 25.99 30.79
N LEU A 195 26.08 25.48 30.43
CA LEU A 195 27.34 26.12 30.77
C LEU A 195 27.52 27.28 29.77
N PRO A 196 27.70 28.52 30.25
CA PRO A 196 27.86 29.70 29.39
C PRO A 196 29.13 29.64 28.54
#